data_AF-S7ZH52-F1
#
_entry.id   AF-S7ZH52-F1
#
_cell.length_a   1.000
_cell.length_b   1.000
_cell.length_c   1.000
_cell.angle_alpha   90.00
_cell.angle_beta   90.00
_cell.angle_gamma   90.00
#
_symmetry.space_group_name_H-M   'P 1'
#
loop_
_entity.id
_entity.type
_entity.pdbx_description
1 polymer ?
#
loop_
_entity_poly.entity_id
_entity_poly.type
_entity_poly.pdbx_seq_one_letter_code
_entity_poly.pdbx_strand_id
1 'polypeptide(L)'
;MSATGNPTTSTCRFSTRVSLRWPPEPAHETTDTIVMSVQDWYLDLRIDKETGEIDWAIAGQRLVESEEPLRVTFTHEIDSHNAFDSVDSGTFVTLPNGDDLETGSMPRPDLPGAPETEYEEVWRELPFTPGPKGAPKEIAWVLESEDGDQDTEGEFAVTKTFLGRLWGTYLALEQAQVHTRRKDSSGEWTVKKTGTEVSARREEWSSGWEDRYVIGGSGPSLLSMKSGFDVDDGKPRWSKPGEKVNLQGRSYIVRAFEEN
;
A
#
# COMPACT_ATOMS: atom_id res chain seq x y z
N MET A 1 -5.82 13.78 -26.78
CA MET A 1 -5.04 12.52 -26.85
C MET A 1 -5.85 11.47 -26.10
N SER A 2 -6.16 10.34 -26.75
CA SER A 2 -7.00 9.28 -26.18
C SER A 2 -6.34 8.76 -24.90
N ALA A 3 -7.07 8.75 -23.78
CA ALA A 3 -6.69 7.96 -22.62
C ALA A 3 -6.68 6.49 -23.06
N THR A 4 -5.51 5.91 -23.21
CA THR A 4 -5.35 4.47 -23.32
C THR A 4 -5.71 3.91 -21.95
N GLY A 5 -6.78 3.12 -21.86
CA GLY A 5 -7.15 2.42 -20.63
C GLY A 5 -6.02 1.49 -20.16
N ASN A 6 -6.13 1.01 -18.91
CA ASN A 6 -5.15 0.09 -18.33
C ASN A 6 -5.02 -1.18 -19.20
N PRO A 7 -3.83 -1.81 -19.26
CA PRO A 7 -3.65 -3.03 -20.03
C PRO A 7 -4.63 -4.11 -19.55
N THR A 8 -5.38 -4.71 -20.47
CA THR A 8 -6.42 -5.71 -20.12
C THR A 8 -5.87 -6.99 -19.50
N THR A 9 -4.56 -7.22 -19.56
CA THR A 9 -3.86 -8.40 -19.00
C THR A 9 -3.00 -8.07 -17.78
N SER A 10 -2.97 -6.80 -17.34
CA SER A 10 -2.19 -6.37 -16.18
C SER A 10 -2.76 -6.92 -14.89
N THR A 11 -1.91 -7.40 -13.99
CA THR A 11 -2.29 -7.77 -12.62
C THR A 11 -2.21 -6.58 -11.65
N CYS A 12 -1.76 -5.43 -12.16
CA CYS A 12 -1.71 -4.18 -11.40
C CYS A 12 -3.09 -3.51 -11.32
N ARG A 13 -3.35 -2.81 -10.21
CA ARG A 13 -4.50 -1.92 -10.05
C ARG A 13 -4.03 -0.58 -9.49
N PHE A 14 -4.73 0.48 -9.88
CA PHE A 14 -4.56 1.81 -9.30
C PHE A 14 -5.95 2.40 -9.14
N SER A 15 -6.35 2.72 -7.91
CA SER A 15 -7.72 3.12 -7.60
C SER A 15 -7.74 4.32 -6.66
N THR A 16 -8.82 5.09 -6.74
CA THR A 16 -9.17 6.13 -5.76
C THR A 16 -10.48 5.78 -5.11
N ARG A 17 -10.63 6.11 -3.83
CA ARG A 17 -11.93 6.04 -3.18
C ARG A 17 -12.80 7.22 -3.63
N VAL A 18 -14.02 6.91 -4.03
CA VAL A 18 -15.05 7.87 -4.46
C VAL A 18 -15.88 8.30 -3.27
N SER A 19 -16.17 7.36 -2.36
CA SER A 19 -16.86 7.64 -1.10
C SER A 19 -16.66 6.52 -0.09
N LEU A 20 -16.66 6.90 1.19
CA LEU A 20 -16.88 6.03 2.35
C LEU A 20 -18.24 6.35 2.97
N ARG A 21 -18.88 5.33 3.51
CA ARG A 21 -20.11 5.45 4.28
C ARG A 21 -20.09 4.47 5.43
N TRP A 22 -20.54 4.94 6.61
CA TRP A 22 -20.88 4.11 7.76
C TRP A 22 -22.42 4.04 7.86
N PRO A 23 -23.10 3.02 7.33
CA PRO A 23 -24.55 3.00 7.29
C PRO A 23 -25.19 3.15 8.68
N PRO A 24 -26.29 3.92 8.80
CA PRO A 24 -27.06 4.55 7.73
C PRO A 24 -26.59 5.96 7.34
N GLU A 25 -25.49 6.48 7.88
CA GLU A 25 -24.99 7.85 7.66
C GLU A 25 -24.80 8.14 6.16
N PRO A 26 -24.86 9.41 5.69
CA PRO A 26 -24.58 9.74 4.29
C PRO A 26 -23.15 9.41 3.87
N ALA A 27 -22.98 9.01 2.60
CA ALA A 27 -21.66 8.82 2.01
C ALA A 27 -20.91 10.15 1.91
N HIS A 28 -19.60 10.11 2.14
CA HIS A 28 -18.69 11.26 2.10
C HIS A 28 -17.30 10.84 1.60
N GLU A 29 -16.45 11.80 1.24
CA GLU A 29 -15.06 11.52 0.87
C GLU A 29 -14.15 12.66 1.32
N THR A 30 -13.65 12.55 2.55
CA THR A 30 -12.77 13.55 3.18
C THR A 30 -11.31 13.41 2.77
N THR A 31 -10.95 12.35 2.05
CA THR A 31 -9.54 12.03 1.77
C THR A 31 -9.19 12.10 0.28
N ASP A 32 -7.94 12.45 -0.05
CA ASP A 32 -7.30 12.04 -1.30
C ASP A 32 -6.71 10.64 -1.07
N THR A 33 -7.54 9.62 -1.31
CA THR A 33 -7.16 8.22 -1.16
C THR A 33 -6.65 7.67 -2.48
N ILE A 34 -5.47 7.06 -2.46
CA ILE A 34 -5.00 6.20 -3.53
C ILE A 34 -4.59 4.83 -3.02
N VAL A 35 -5.01 3.80 -3.76
CA VAL A 35 -4.58 2.42 -3.55
C VAL A 35 -3.90 1.94 -4.82
N MET A 36 -2.72 1.37 -4.67
CA MET A 36 -1.95 0.81 -5.77
C MET A 36 -1.59 -0.63 -5.42
N SER A 37 -1.85 -1.55 -6.35
CA SER A 37 -1.44 -2.94 -6.22
C SER A 37 -0.64 -3.43 -7.42
N VAL A 38 0.28 -4.34 -7.16
CA VAL A 38 1.02 -5.10 -8.17
C VAL A 38 0.96 -6.55 -7.74
N GLN A 39 0.30 -7.40 -8.55
CA GLN A 39 -0.06 -8.76 -8.14
C GLN A 39 -0.83 -8.71 -6.79
N ASP A 40 -0.42 -9.52 -5.82
CA ASP A 40 -1.09 -9.65 -4.52
C ASP A 40 -0.56 -8.68 -3.45
N TRP A 41 0.19 -7.63 -3.82
CA TRP A 41 0.75 -6.66 -2.88
C TRP A 41 0.18 -5.28 -3.11
N TYR A 42 -0.12 -4.55 -2.03
CA TYR A 42 -0.75 -3.24 -2.11
C TYR A 42 -0.12 -2.20 -1.17
N LEU A 43 -0.27 -0.93 -1.56
CA LEU A 43 -0.04 0.25 -0.74
C LEU A 43 -1.30 1.13 -0.81
N ASP A 44 -1.87 1.46 0.33
CA ASP A 44 -3.01 2.36 0.53
C ASP A 44 -2.53 3.60 1.28
N LEU A 45 -2.73 4.77 0.68
CA LEU A 45 -2.44 6.06 1.28
C LEU A 45 -3.65 6.97 1.19
N ARG A 46 -4.17 7.37 2.35
CA ARG A 46 -5.31 8.27 2.52
C ARG A 46 -4.83 9.55 3.18
N ILE A 47 -4.86 10.65 2.43
CA ILE A 47 -4.50 11.98 2.94
C ILE A 47 -5.76 12.76 3.22
N ASP A 48 -5.92 13.28 4.44
CA ASP A 48 -7.04 14.16 4.75
C ASP A 48 -6.97 15.44 3.91
N LYS A 49 -8.06 15.80 3.24
CA LYS A 49 -8.09 16.93 2.31
C LYS A 49 -8.03 18.29 3.00
N GLU A 50 -8.43 18.37 4.27
CA GLU A 50 -8.47 19.63 5.02
C GLU A 50 -7.11 19.92 5.66
N THR A 51 -6.51 18.93 6.32
CA THR A 51 -5.25 19.09 7.05
C THR A 51 -4.02 18.79 6.21
N GLY A 52 -4.15 17.94 5.18
CA GLY A 52 -3.03 17.41 4.42
C GLY A 52 -2.19 16.38 5.19
N GLU A 53 -2.67 15.90 6.33
CA GLU A 53 -2.05 14.85 7.15
C GLU A 53 -2.50 13.46 6.70
N ILE A 54 -1.80 12.41 7.15
CA ILE A 54 -2.21 11.03 6.90
C ILE A 54 -3.46 10.75 7.74
N ASP A 55 -4.57 10.44 7.06
CA ASP A 55 -5.79 9.92 7.69
C ASP A 55 -5.59 8.42 7.98
N TRP A 56 -5.15 7.66 6.97
CA TRP A 56 -4.79 6.26 7.12
C TRP A 56 -3.73 5.86 6.09
N ALA A 57 -2.75 5.07 6.50
CA ALA A 57 -1.78 4.46 5.60
C ALA A 57 -1.61 2.98 5.95
N ILE A 58 -1.77 2.12 4.93
CA ILE A 58 -1.72 0.66 5.06
C ILE A 58 -0.86 0.08 3.93
N ALA A 59 -0.09 -0.96 4.24
CA ALA A 59 0.54 -1.77 3.20
C ALA A 59 0.62 -3.23 3.63
N GLY A 60 0.55 -4.13 2.65
CA GLY A 60 0.67 -5.56 2.87
C GLY A 60 0.20 -6.37 1.67
N GLN A 61 -0.43 -7.50 1.96
CA GLN A 61 -0.90 -8.47 0.96
C GLN A 61 -2.41 -8.45 0.81
N ARG A 62 -2.86 -8.61 -0.44
CA ARG A 62 -4.24 -8.81 -0.83
C ARG A 62 -4.48 -10.30 -1.03
N LEU A 63 -5.27 -10.92 -0.18
CA LEU A 63 -5.57 -12.36 -0.21
C LEU A 63 -6.99 -12.58 -0.75
N VAL A 64 -7.13 -13.27 -1.88
CA VAL A 64 -8.45 -13.64 -2.42
C VAL A 64 -8.97 -14.87 -1.67
N GLU A 65 -10.07 -14.71 -0.95
CA GLU A 65 -10.72 -15.80 -0.22
C GLU A 65 -11.76 -16.52 -1.06
N SER A 66 -12.43 -15.79 -1.95
CA SER A 66 -13.46 -16.29 -2.85
C SER A 66 -13.52 -15.40 -4.09
N GLU A 67 -13.79 -15.99 -5.25
CA GLU A 67 -14.01 -15.23 -6.50
C GLU A 67 -15.49 -14.89 -6.75
N GLU A 68 -16.44 -15.65 -6.17
CA GLU A 68 -17.88 -15.48 -6.39
C GLU A 68 -18.70 -15.65 -5.08
N PRO A 69 -19.09 -14.55 -4.40
CA PRO A 69 -18.68 -13.17 -4.67
C PRO A 69 -17.18 -12.99 -4.42
N LEU A 70 -16.60 -11.94 -5.03
CA LEU A 70 -15.21 -11.58 -4.77
C LEU A 70 -15.08 -11.13 -3.32
N ARG A 71 -14.40 -11.94 -2.51
CA ARG A 71 -14.09 -11.63 -1.11
C ARG A 71 -12.58 -11.62 -0.94
N VAL A 72 -12.09 -10.57 -0.31
CA VAL A 72 -10.66 -10.28 -0.18
C VAL A 72 -10.36 -9.95 1.27
N THR A 73 -9.23 -10.44 1.77
CA THR A 73 -8.68 -10.06 3.07
C THR A 73 -7.34 -9.36 2.86
N PHE A 74 -7.16 -8.25 3.56
CA PHE A 74 -5.96 -7.41 3.48
C PHE A 74 -5.10 -7.61 4.73
N THR A 75 -3.82 -7.93 4.54
CA THR A 75 -2.87 -8.03 5.66
C THR A 75 -2.23 -6.68 5.93
N HIS A 76 -2.04 -6.36 7.22
CA HIS A 76 -1.54 -5.07 7.65
C HIS A 76 -0.09 -5.23 8.13
N GLU A 77 0.87 -5.05 7.21
CA GLU A 77 2.30 -5.02 7.55
C GLU A 77 2.77 -3.62 7.97
N ILE A 78 2.17 -2.58 7.41
CA ILE A 78 2.15 -1.21 7.92
C ILE A 78 0.69 -0.84 8.17
N ASP A 79 0.43 -0.16 9.29
CA ASP A 79 -0.89 0.40 9.60
C ASP A 79 -0.73 1.59 10.56
N SER A 80 -1.10 2.80 10.12
CA SER A 80 -1.01 4.01 10.96
C SER A 80 -1.94 3.98 12.17
N HIS A 81 -3.00 3.17 12.15
CA HIS A 81 -3.90 2.95 13.28
C HIS A 81 -3.47 1.81 14.20
N ASN A 82 -2.30 1.19 13.95
CA ASN A 82 -1.77 0.08 14.74
C ASN A 82 -2.68 -1.17 14.77
N ALA A 83 -3.55 -1.35 13.77
CA ALA A 83 -4.48 -2.47 13.71
C ALA A 83 -3.91 -3.68 12.95
N PHE A 84 -2.66 -4.06 13.26
CA PHE A 84 -1.91 -5.13 12.57
C PHE A 84 -2.56 -6.52 12.60
N ASP A 85 -3.35 -6.79 13.65
CA ASP A 85 -4.06 -8.06 13.86
C ASP A 85 -5.54 -7.98 13.42
N SER A 86 -5.94 -6.86 12.82
CA SER A 86 -7.31 -6.69 12.32
C SER A 86 -7.57 -7.60 11.12
N VAL A 87 -8.79 -8.12 11.04
CA VAL A 87 -9.27 -8.85 9.86
C VAL A 87 -10.00 -7.83 8.99
N ASP A 88 -9.26 -7.14 8.15
CA ASP A 88 -9.84 -6.26 7.14
C ASP A 88 -10.27 -7.11 5.93
N SER A 89 -11.57 -7.42 5.85
CA SER A 89 -12.15 -8.21 4.77
C SER A 89 -13.28 -7.45 4.06
N GLY A 90 -13.14 -7.29 2.75
CA GLY A 90 -14.13 -6.68 1.88
C GLY A 90 -14.79 -7.67 0.92
N THR A 91 -16.09 -7.48 0.66
CA THR A 91 -16.80 -8.11 -0.45
C THR A 91 -17.02 -7.08 -1.55
N PHE A 92 -16.65 -7.43 -2.79
CA PHE A 92 -16.66 -6.51 -3.93
C PHE A 92 -17.76 -6.84 -4.93
N VAL A 93 -18.46 -5.81 -5.38
CA VAL A 93 -19.45 -5.88 -6.46
C VAL A 93 -19.25 -4.72 -7.43
N THR A 94 -19.03 -5.04 -8.70
CA THR A 94 -18.94 -4.01 -9.75
C THR A 94 -20.31 -3.36 -9.98
N LEU A 95 -20.34 -2.04 -9.87
CA LEU A 95 -21.52 -1.20 -10.07
C LEU A 95 -21.79 -0.96 -11.57
N PRO A 96 -23.01 -0.57 -11.96
CA PRO A 96 -23.37 -0.34 -13.36
C PRO A 96 -22.52 0.73 -14.09
N ASN A 97 -21.86 1.63 -13.36
CA ASN A 97 -20.98 2.65 -13.90
C ASN A 97 -19.52 2.18 -14.06
N GLY A 98 -19.18 0.96 -13.65
CA GLY A 98 -17.84 0.39 -13.68
C GLY A 98 -16.97 0.68 -12.45
N ASP A 99 -17.47 1.44 -11.48
CA ASP A 99 -16.83 1.54 -10.15
C ASP A 99 -17.13 0.24 -9.36
N ASP A 100 -16.33 -0.06 -8.34
CA ASP A 100 -16.56 -1.21 -7.45
C ASP A 100 -17.13 -0.74 -6.11
N LEU A 101 -18.17 -1.42 -5.62
CA LEU A 101 -18.66 -1.30 -4.25
C LEU A 101 -17.97 -2.36 -3.40
N GLU A 102 -17.24 -1.92 -2.39
CA GLU A 102 -16.73 -2.74 -1.31
C GLU A 102 -17.63 -2.60 -0.08
N THR A 103 -18.00 -3.74 0.51
CA THR A 103 -18.71 -3.78 1.79
C THR A 103 -18.01 -4.73 2.74
N GLY A 104 -17.88 -4.33 4.00
CA GLY A 104 -17.27 -5.14 5.04
C GLY A 104 -17.57 -4.57 6.42
N SER A 105 -16.82 -5.08 7.41
CA SER A 105 -16.79 -4.55 8.77
C SER A 105 -15.33 -4.24 9.10
N MET A 106 -15.08 -3.11 9.74
CA MET A 106 -13.75 -2.77 10.27
C MET A 106 -13.88 -1.87 11.51
N PRO A 107 -12.82 -1.74 12.32
CA PRO A 107 -12.79 -0.75 13.39
C PRO A 107 -13.01 0.66 12.85
N ARG A 108 -13.90 1.45 13.50
CA ARG A 108 -14.20 2.84 13.12
C ARG A 108 -13.37 3.84 13.96
N PRO A 109 -12.18 4.27 13.50
CA PRO A 109 -11.20 4.96 14.34
C PRO A 109 -11.63 6.37 14.78
N ASP A 110 -12.59 7.01 14.09
CA ASP A 110 -13.13 8.32 14.47
C ASP A 110 -14.02 8.27 15.73
N LEU A 111 -14.43 7.07 16.17
CA LEU A 111 -15.23 6.88 17.37
C LEU A 111 -14.40 6.38 18.56
N PRO A 112 -14.73 6.80 19.81
CA PRO A 112 -14.04 6.33 21.01
C PRO A 112 -14.04 4.81 21.11
N GLY A 113 -12.84 4.22 21.22
CA GLY A 113 -12.66 2.77 21.33
C GLY A 113 -12.71 2.01 20.01
N ALA A 114 -12.80 2.70 18.87
CA ALA A 114 -12.77 2.13 17.52
C ALA A 114 -13.67 0.88 17.35
N PRO A 115 -14.99 1.00 17.60
CA PRO A 115 -15.90 -0.14 17.51
C PRO A 115 -15.93 -0.70 16.09
N GLU A 116 -16.05 -2.03 15.99
CA GLU A 116 -16.30 -2.72 14.72
C GLU A 116 -17.62 -2.21 14.11
N THR A 117 -17.55 -1.72 12.89
CA THR A 117 -18.68 -1.06 12.21
C THR A 117 -18.74 -1.48 10.75
N GLU A 118 -19.94 -1.74 10.25
CA GLU A 118 -20.18 -1.99 8.83
C GLU A 118 -19.86 -0.74 7.99
N TYR A 119 -19.23 -0.93 6.84
CA TYR A 119 -18.89 0.14 5.91
C TYR A 119 -19.32 -0.17 4.48
N GLU A 120 -19.49 0.89 3.69
CA GLU A 120 -19.59 0.85 2.23
C GLU A 120 -18.53 1.80 1.67
N GLU A 121 -17.60 1.28 0.86
CA GLU A 121 -16.63 2.08 0.11
C GLU A 121 -16.89 1.92 -1.39
N VAL A 122 -16.90 3.02 -2.13
CA VAL A 122 -17.00 3.00 -3.60
C VAL A 122 -15.63 3.34 -4.16
N TRP A 123 -15.10 2.48 -5.02
CA TRP A 123 -13.76 2.56 -5.58
C TRP A 123 -13.82 2.77 -7.09
N ARG A 124 -12.98 3.68 -7.58
CA ARG A 124 -12.80 3.92 -9.01
C ARG A 124 -11.41 3.54 -9.45
N GLU A 125 -11.31 2.66 -10.43
CA GLU A 125 -10.04 2.38 -11.10
C GLU A 125 -9.60 3.62 -11.92
N LEU A 126 -8.36 4.03 -11.69
CA LEU A 126 -7.68 5.15 -12.34
C LEU A 126 -6.81 4.64 -13.50
N PRO A 127 -6.66 5.45 -14.56
CA PRO A 127 -5.70 5.15 -15.61
C PRO A 127 -4.27 5.23 -15.09
N PHE A 128 -3.40 4.36 -15.58
CA PHE A 128 -1.98 4.38 -15.23
C PHE A 128 -1.27 5.58 -15.84
N THR A 129 -0.52 6.32 -15.02
CA THR A 129 0.29 7.46 -15.47
C THR A 129 1.46 6.96 -16.31
N PRO A 130 1.66 7.42 -17.55
CA PRO A 130 2.83 7.03 -18.35
C PRO A 130 4.14 7.41 -17.64
N GLY A 131 5.10 6.48 -17.63
CA GLY A 131 6.42 6.72 -17.04
C GLY A 131 7.39 7.53 -17.93
N PRO A 132 8.67 7.61 -17.52
CA PRO A 132 9.73 8.28 -18.28
C PRO A 132 9.86 7.83 -19.73
N LYS A 133 10.03 8.78 -20.65
CA LYS A 133 10.25 8.47 -22.09
C LYS A 133 11.57 7.71 -22.26
N GLY A 134 11.52 6.59 -22.98
CA GLY A 134 12.71 5.78 -23.32
C GLY A 134 13.06 4.71 -22.29
N ALA A 135 12.45 4.75 -21.10
CA ALA A 135 12.44 3.62 -20.17
C ALA A 135 11.38 2.58 -20.61
N PRO A 136 11.44 1.32 -20.12
CA PRO A 136 10.32 0.41 -20.27
C PRO A 136 9.10 1.05 -19.60
N LYS A 137 8.10 1.38 -20.42
CA LYS A 137 7.00 2.28 -20.04
C LYS A 137 6.03 1.65 -19.05
N GLU A 138 6.08 0.34 -18.93
CA GLU A 138 5.03 -0.46 -18.31
C GLU A 138 5.57 -1.37 -17.20
N ILE A 139 6.55 -0.85 -16.44
CA ILE A 139 7.08 -1.53 -15.26
C ILE A 139 6.25 -1.17 -14.03
N ALA A 140 5.88 -2.20 -13.26
CA ALA A 140 5.35 -2.07 -11.92
C ALA A 140 6.09 -3.00 -10.96
N TRP A 141 6.22 -2.61 -9.70
CA TRP A 141 6.83 -3.43 -8.66
C TRP A 141 6.43 -2.98 -7.27
N VAL A 142 6.60 -3.89 -6.31
CA VAL A 142 6.56 -3.62 -4.88
C VAL A 142 7.82 -4.18 -4.24
N LEU A 143 8.48 -3.37 -3.41
CA LEU A 143 9.58 -3.74 -2.54
C LEU A 143 9.15 -3.62 -1.08
N GLU A 144 9.61 -4.55 -0.25
CA GLU A 144 9.42 -4.52 1.20
C GLU A 144 10.80 -4.56 1.88
N SER A 145 11.01 -3.74 2.91
CA SER A 145 12.23 -3.79 3.72
C SER A 145 12.39 -5.15 4.38
N GLU A 146 13.63 -5.60 4.53
CA GLU A 146 13.92 -6.78 5.30
C GLU A 146 13.91 -6.48 6.81
N ASP A 147 13.20 -7.29 7.60
CA ASP A 147 13.07 -7.12 9.06
C ASP A 147 14.27 -7.70 9.84
N GLY A 148 15.18 -8.38 9.14
CA GLY A 148 16.31 -9.14 9.69
C GLY A 148 15.93 -10.52 10.23
N ASP A 149 16.92 -11.37 10.51
CA ASP A 149 16.70 -12.67 11.15
C ASP A 149 16.38 -12.47 12.64
N GLN A 150 15.25 -13.00 13.09
CA GLN A 150 14.75 -12.82 14.45
C GLN A 150 14.37 -14.18 15.09
N ASP A 151 15.33 -15.09 15.17
CA ASP A 151 15.08 -16.49 15.57
C ASP A 151 14.95 -16.71 17.09
N THR A 152 14.90 -15.63 17.88
CA THR A 152 14.82 -15.67 19.34
C THR A 152 13.58 -14.97 19.87
N GLU A 153 13.14 -15.34 21.07
CA GLU A 153 12.13 -14.56 21.79
C GLU A 153 12.69 -13.20 22.20
N GLY A 154 11.86 -12.17 22.17
CA GLY A 154 12.29 -10.81 22.51
C GLY A 154 11.46 -9.72 21.84
N GLU A 155 11.91 -8.49 22.03
CA GLU A 155 11.40 -7.30 21.35
C GLU A 155 12.44 -6.81 20.36
N PHE A 156 12.02 -6.60 19.12
CA PHE A 156 12.90 -6.18 18.04
C PHE A 156 12.38 -4.89 17.43
N ALA A 157 13.24 -3.87 17.40
CA ALA A 157 12.95 -2.65 16.67
C ALA A 157 13.13 -2.91 15.17
N VAL A 158 12.09 -2.62 14.40
CA VAL A 158 12.03 -2.82 12.94
C VAL A 158 11.65 -1.49 12.31
N THR A 159 12.27 -1.15 11.18
CA THR A 159 11.82 -0.03 10.35
C THR A 159 11.20 -0.63 9.10
N LYS A 160 9.88 -0.83 9.13
CA LYS A 160 9.14 -1.45 8.05
C LYS A 160 8.93 -0.41 6.95
N THR A 161 9.32 -0.74 5.73
CA THR A 161 9.19 0.15 4.57
C THR A 161 8.58 -0.62 3.39
N PHE A 162 7.54 -0.08 2.77
CA PHE A 162 7.03 -0.52 1.49
C PHE A 162 7.29 0.54 0.44
N LEU A 163 7.84 0.14 -0.70
CA LEU A 163 8.04 0.99 -1.88
C LEU A 163 7.27 0.37 -3.03
N GLY A 164 6.35 1.11 -3.63
CA GLY A 164 5.60 0.67 -4.78
C GLY A 164 5.82 1.61 -5.94
N ARG A 165 5.99 1.06 -7.14
CA ARG A 165 5.94 1.83 -8.38
C ARG A 165 4.95 1.16 -9.31
N LEU A 166 4.08 1.96 -9.90
CA LEU A 166 3.23 1.57 -11.01
C LEU A 166 3.42 2.61 -12.10
N TRP A 167 4.25 2.26 -13.08
CA TRP A 167 4.59 3.10 -14.21
C TRP A 167 5.15 4.47 -13.77
N GLY A 168 4.40 5.55 -14.01
CA GLY A 168 4.67 6.93 -13.62
C GLY A 168 4.10 7.33 -12.27
N THR A 169 3.61 6.39 -11.46
CA THR A 169 3.16 6.62 -10.08
C THR A 169 4.07 5.89 -9.11
N TYR A 170 4.43 6.54 -8.01
CA TYR A 170 5.30 5.98 -6.97
C TYR A 170 4.76 6.29 -5.57
N LEU A 171 4.82 5.29 -4.69
CA LEU A 171 4.47 5.37 -3.28
C LEU A 171 5.60 4.79 -2.43
N ALA A 172 5.87 5.43 -1.29
CA ALA A 172 6.70 4.87 -0.23
C ALA A 172 6.01 5.11 1.11
N LEU A 173 5.89 4.07 1.92
CA LEU A 173 5.39 4.11 3.29
C LEU A 173 6.46 3.55 4.23
N GLU A 174 6.71 4.20 5.35
CA GLU A 174 7.63 3.73 6.39
C GLU A 174 7.01 3.86 7.77
N GLN A 175 7.21 2.84 8.61
CA GLN A 175 6.79 2.84 10.00
C GLN A 175 7.88 2.23 10.88
N ALA A 176 8.28 2.93 11.93
CA ALA A 176 9.07 2.31 12.98
C ALA A 176 8.16 1.43 13.84
N GLN A 177 8.54 0.18 14.04
CA GLN A 177 7.76 -0.84 14.72
C GLN A 177 8.58 -1.54 15.79
N VAL A 178 7.89 -2.12 16.76
CA VAL A 178 8.42 -3.09 17.71
C VAL A 178 7.69 -4.40 17.47
N HIS A 179 8.45 -5.45 17.16
CA HIS A 179 7.93 -6.81 17.04
C HIS A 179 8.25 -7.56 18.32
N THR A 180 7.23 -7.94 19.08
CA THR A 180 7.36 -8.81 20.26
C THR A 180 7.12 -10.25 19.84
N ARG A 181 8.18 -11.07 19.87
CA ARG A 181 8.13 -12.49 19.50
C ARG A 181 8.16 -13.38 20.73
N ARG A 182 7.22 -14.31 20.82
CA ARG A 182 7.12 -15.29 21.91
C ARG A 182 6.63 -16.63 21.39
N LYS A 183 7.07 -17.72 22.00
CA LYS A 183 6.41 -19.01 21.80
C LYS A 183 5.21 -19.12 22.72
N ASP A 184 4.10 -19.60 22.18
CA ASP A 184 2.95 -19.93 22.98
C ASP A 184 3.17 -21.25 23.76
N SER A 185 2.14 -21.72 24.47
CA SER A 185 2.20 -22.97 25.22
C SER A 185 2.34 -24.22 24.33
N SER A 186 2.07 -24.11 23.03
CA SER A 186 2.25 -25.18 22.03
C SER A 186 3.65 -25.20 21.41
N GLY A 187 4.43 -24.14 21.63
CA GLY A 187 5.75 -23.94 21.04
C GLY A 187 5.73 -23.22 19.68
N GLU A 188 4.55 -22.77 19.24
CA GLU A 188 4.34 -22.00 18.02
C GLU A 188 4.72 -20.53 18.24
N TRP A 189 5.32 -19.92 17.22
CA TRP A 189 5.71 -18.51 17.28
C TRP A 189 4.51 -17.60 17.11
N THR A 190 4.39 -16.63 18.02
CA THR A 190 3.46 -15.51 17.91
C THR A 190 4.26 -14.22 17.80
N VAL A 191 3.78 -13.29 16.97
CA VAL A 191 4.39 -11.97 16.80
C VAL A 191 3.32 -10.93 17.07
N LYS A 192 3.55 -10.07 18.06
CA LYS A 192 2.74 -8.87 18.28
C LYS A 192 3.48 -7.66 17.73
N LYS A 193 2.81 -6.82 16.95
CA LYS A 193 3.40 -5.60 16.39
C LYS A 193 2.82 -4.37 17.09
N THR A 194 3.66 -3.38 17.34
CA THR A 194 3.23 -2.00 17.63
C THR A 194 4.08 -1.05 16.79
N GLY A 195 3.52 0.04 16.33
CA GLY A 195 4.11 0.99 15.39
C GLY A 195 3.97 2.43 15.87
N THR A 196 4.91 3.26 15.44
CA THR A 196 4.82 4.71 15.55
C THR A 196 3.96 5.29 14.43
N GLU A 197 3.89 6.62 14.36
CA GLU A 197 3.41 7.34 13.18
C GLU A 197 4.06 6.85 11.89
N VAL A 198 3.27 6.82 10.82
CA VAL A 198 3.73 6.48 9.47
C VAL A 198 4.28 7.72 8.78
N SER A 199 5.35 7.56 8.01
CA SER A 199 5.81 8.56 7.05
C SER A 199 5.52 8.08 5.63
N ALA A 200 5.16 9.01 4.75
CA ALA A 200 4.74 8.70 3.40
C ALA A 200 5.38 9.63 2.36
N ARG A 201 5.61 9.09 1.16
CA ARG A 201 5.98 9.85 -0.03
C ARG A 201 5.17 9.34 -1.22
N ARG A 202 4.57 10.27 -1.96
CA ARG A 202 3.90 10.02 -3.25
C ARG A 202 4.58 10.88 -4.30
N GLU A 203 5.01 10.25 -5.39
CA GLU A 203 5.56 10.95 -6.55
C GLU A 203 4.79 10.55 -7.82
N GLU A 204 4.65 11.50 -8.73
CA GLU A 204 4.04 11.27 -10.04
C GLU A 204 4.93 11.80 -11.15
N TRP A 205 4.91 11.11 -12.28
CA TRP A 205 5.66 11.48 -13.46
C TRP A 205 4.85 12.43 -14.34
N SER A 206 5.48 13.53 -14.73
CA SER A 206 4.96 14.48 -15.73
C SER A 206 6.00 14.68 -16.86
N SER A 207 6.84 15.70 -16.74
CA SER A 207 8.09 15.92 -17.48
C SER A 207 9.32 15.45 -16.69
N GLY A 208 9.11 15.12 -15.42
CA GLY A 208 10.04 14.55 -14.44
C GLY A 208 9.21 13.95 -13.30
N TRP A 209 9.87 13.31 -12.33
CA TRP A 209 9.20 12.94 -11.08
C TRP A 209 8.93 14.19 -10.25
N GLU A 210 7.70 14.36 -9.80
CA GLU A 210 7.25 15.47 -8.95
C GLU A 210 6.72 14.94 -7.62
N ASP A 211 7.00 15.66 -6.54
CA ASP A 211 6.46 15.29 -5.23
C ASP A 211 4.98 15.71 -5.17
N ARG A 212 4.10 14.74 -4.92
CA ARG A 212 2.69 15.01 -4.60
C ARG A 212 2.50 15.15 -3.10
N TYR A 213 3.07 14.20 -2.34
CA TYR A 213 3.06 14.21 -0.89
C TYR A 213 4.43 13.80 -0.35
N VAL A 214 4.88 14.47 0.71
CA VAL A 214 6.07 14.13 1.51
C VAL A 214 5.70 14.45 2.96
N ILE A 215 5.24 13.45 3.70
CA ILE A 215 4.58 13.60 5.00
C ILE A 215 5.27 12.70 6.04
N GLY A 216 5.21 13.13 7.31
CA GLY A 216 5.79 12.41 8.43
C GLY A 216 7.27 12.71 8.66
N GLY A 217 7.77 12.32 9.83
CA GLY A 217 9.12 12.68 10.29
C GLY A 217 10.25 12.20 9.37
N SER A 218 10.08 11.03 8.74
CA SER A 218 11.07 10.48 7.80
C SER A 218 10.69 10.66 6.33
N GLY A 219 9.55 11.28 6.02
CA GLY A 219 9.06 11.49 4.65
C GLY A 219 10.12 12.08 3.70
N PRO A 220 10.81 13.18 4.07
CA PRO A 220 11.88 13.75 3.25
C PRO A 220 13.06 12.82 3.00
N SER A 221 13.33 11.87 3.91
CA SER A 221 14.39 10.87 3.78
C SER A 221 13.97 9.57 3.11
N LEU A 222 12.66 9.36 2.85
CA LEU A 222 12.21 8.21 2.07
C LEU A 222 12.79 8.25 0.66
N LEU A 223 13.10 7.06 0.14
CA LEU A 223 13.62 6.88 -1.21
C LEU A 223 12.70 7.58 -2.22
N SER A 224 13.34 8.28 -3.16
CA SER A 224 12.66 9.06 -4.20
C SER A 224 13.00 8.49 -5.57
N MET A 225 12.06 8.50 -6.50
CA MET A 225 12.35 8.11 -7.89
C MET A 225 13.33 9.08 -8.58
N LYS A 226 13.57 10.26 -8.00
CA LYS A 226 14.53 11.26 -8.48
C LYS A 226 16.00 10.87 -8.24
N SER A 227 16.30 10.10 -7.19
CA SER A 227 17.69 9.86 -6.75
C SER A 227 17.92 8.60 -5.91
N GLY A 228 16.88 7.80 -5.66
CA GLY A 228 16.90 6.67 -4.74
C GLY A 228 17.20 5.30 -5.38
N PHE A 229 17.23 5.21 -6.71
CA PHE A 229 17.27 3.93 -7.40
C PHE A 229 18.38 3.88 -8.45
N ASP A 230 19.22 2.84 -8.36
CA ASP A 230 20.16 2.47 -9.40
C ASP A 230 19.40 1.78 -10.54
N VAL A 231 18.89 2.58 -11.49
CA VAL A 231 18.23 2.09 -12.70
C VAL A 231 19.13 2.24 -13.91
N ASP A 232 19.29 1.16 -14.68
CA ASP A 232 19.93 1.22 -16.00
C ASP A 232 18.82 1.46 -17.03
N ASP A 233 18.88 2.57 -17.77
CA ASP A 233 17.86 2.97 -18.75
C ASP A 233 16.42 2.97 -18.18
N GLY A 234 16.26 3.30 -16.89
CA GLY A 234 14.97 3.36 -16.21
C GLY A 234 14.39 2.01 -15.78
N LYS A 235 15.11 0.91 -16.03
CA LYS A 235 14.79 -0.44 -15.55
C LYS A 235 15.63 -0.77 -14.30
N PRO A 236 15.01 -1.30 -13.24
CA PRO A 236 15.79 -1.83 -12.12
C PRO A 236 16.60 -3.06 -12.54
N ARG A 237 17.76 -3.26 -11.92
CA ARG A 237 18.60 -4.46 -12.15
C ARG A 237 18.03 -5.76 -11.55
N TRP A 238 16.97 -5.62 -10.78
CA TRP A 238 16.22 -6.69 -10.12
C TRP A 238 14.83 -6.76 -10.73
N SER A 239 14.27 -7.96 -10.84
CA SER A 239 12.97 -8.15 -11.51
C SER A 239 12.23 -9.41 -11.07
N LYS A 240 12.73 -10.15 -10.09
CA LYS A 240 12.16 -11.44 -9.68
C LYS A 240 11.62 -11.36 -8.27
N PRO A 241 10.35 -11.73 -8.03
CA PRO A 241 9.85 -11.91 -6.67
C PRO A 241 10.76 -12.81 -5.82
N GLY A 242 11.06 -12.38 -4.60
CA GLY A 242 11.99 -13.02 -3.66
C GLY A 242 13.45 -12.58 -3.81
N GLU A 243 13.83 -11.87 -4.87
CA GLU A 243 15.18 -11.32 -5.02
C GLU A 243 15.44 -10.25 -3.95
N LYS A 244 16.64 -10.27 -3.34
CA LYS A 244 17.07 -9.24 -2.39
C LYS A 244 17.82 -8.14 -3.13
N VAL A 245 17.48 -6.89 -2.85
CA VAL A 245 18.14 -5.70 -3.40
C VAL A 245 18.61 -4.79 -2.27
N ASN A 246 19.81 -4.22 -2.42
CA ASN A 246 20.27 -3.15 -1.54
C ASN A 246 20.03 -1.79 -2.21
N LEU A 247 19.27 -0.92 -1.56
CA LEU A 247 19.02 0.46 -1.99
C LEU A 247 19.47 1.41 -0.88
N GLN A 248 20.44 2.29 -1.20
CA GLN A 248 21.02 3.25 -0.25
C GLN A 248 21.43 2.65 1.12
N GLY A 249 21.98 1.42 1.10
CA GLY A 249 22.45 0.74 2.32
C GLY A 249 21.37 0.03 3.13
N ARG A 250 20.13 -0.06 2.63
CA ARG A 250 19.05 -0.87 3.21
C ARG A 250 18.69 -2.04 2.30
N SER A 251 18.45 -3.20 2.91
CA SER A 251 18.04 -4.43 2.22
C SER A 251 16.52 -4.46 2.03
N TYR A 252 16.08 -4.79 0.82
CA TYR A 252 14.69 -4.96 0.44
C TYR A 252 14.50 -6.29 -0.29
N ILE A 253 13.29 -6.83 -0.23
CA ILE A 253 12.83 -8.00 -0.97
C ILE A 253 11.90 -7.52 -2.08
N VAL A 254 12.13 -7.97 -3.30
CA VAL A 254 11.19 -7.79 -4.40
C VAL A 254 9.95 -8.63 -4.10
N ARG A 255 8.81 -8.00 -3.84
CA ARG A 255 7.57 -8.69 -3.51
C ARG A 255 6.73 -8.97 -4.74
N ALA A 256 6.66 -8.01 -5.65
CA ALA A 256 5.98 -8.13 -6.92
C ALA A 256 6.77 -7.40 -8.01
N PHE A 257 6.69 -7.90 -9.24
CA PHE A 257 7.28 -7.25 -10.41
C PHE A 257 6.46 -7.63 -11.65
N GLU A 258 6.09 -6.63 -12.46
CA GLU A 258 5.42 -6.78 -13.74
C GLU A 258 6.09 -5.87 -14.77
N GLU A 259 6.23 -6.37 -16.01
CA GLU A 259 6.70 -5.63 -17.16
C GLU A 259 5.85 -6.05 -18.36
N ASN A 260 5.14 -5.10 -18.95
CA ASN A 260 4.33 -5.29 -20.17
C ASN A 260 5.05 -4.76 -21.43
#